data_AF-A0A218US64-F1
#
_entry.id   AF-A0A218US64-F1
#
_cell.length_a   1.000
_cell.length_b   1.000
_cell.length_c   1.000
_cell.angle_alpha   90.00
_cell.angle_beta   90.00
_cell.angle_gamma   90.00
#
_symmetry.space_group_name_H-M   'P 1'
#
loop_
_entity.id
_entity.type
_entity.pdbx_description
1 polymer ?
#
loop_
_entity_poly.entity_id
_entity_poly.type
_entity_poly.pdbx_seq_one_letter_code
_entity_poly.pdbx_strand_id
1 'polypeptide(L)'
;MIMAPRKRNRHALGFLCCFGGSDLPEINLKDNNPLQFLEFSVPIPPAEELNARFAELVDELDLTDKNREAMFALPPEKKWQIYCSKKKEQEDPNKLATSWPDYYIDRINSMAAMQTLYAFDEEETEMKNKIVEDLKTALRTQ
;
A
#
# COMPACT_ATOMS: atom_id res chain seq x y z
N MET A 1 -47.04 -12.82 24.93
CA MET A 1 -46.96 -14.29 25.13
C MET A 1 -46.20 -14.91 23.95
N ILE A 2 -45.01 -15.48 24.20
CA ILE A 2 -44.68 -16.92 24.06
C ILE A 2 -44.03 -17.22 22.69
N MET A 3 -42.69 -17.25 22.65
CA MET A 3 -41.77 -18.41 22.78
C MET A 3 -41.40 -19.04 21.42
N ALA A 4 -40.10 -19.20 21.22
CA ALA A 4 -39.50 -20.10 20.23
C ALA A 4 -39.70 -21.58 20.60
N PRO A 5 -39.54 -22.50 19.64
CA PRO A 5 -38.64 -23.65 19.83
C PRO A 5 -37.84 -23.98 18.54
N ARG A 6 -36.50 -24.07 18.53
CA ARG A 6 -35.55 -25.07 19.07
C ARG A 6 -35.20 -26.24 18.10
N LYS A 7 -33.92 -26.23 17.66
CA LYS A 7 -32.96 -27.32 17.34
C LYS A 7 -33.19 -28.25 16.12
N ARG A 8 -32.12 -28.42 15.31
CA ARG A 8 -31.27 -29.64 15.40
C ARG A 8 -29.86 -29.44 14.81
N ASN A 9 -28.90 -29.71 15.68
CA ASN A 9 -27.47 -29.87 15.46
C ASN A 9 -27.16 -31.16 14.66
N ARG A 10 -26.25 -31.10 13.67
CA ARG A 10 -25.34 -32.21 13.29
C ARG A 10 -24.00 -31.63 12.82
N HIS A 11 -23.03 -31.60 13.72
CA HIS A 11 -21.61 -31.50 13.39
C HIS A 11 -21.10 -32.88 12.92
N ALA A 12 -20.49 -32.90 11.74
CA ALA A 12 -19.48 -33.87 11.34
C ALA A 12 -18.56 -33.13 10.34
N LEU A 13 -17.43 -32.62 10.84
CA LEU A 13 -16.08 -33.08 10.49
C LEU A 13 -15.62 -32.64 9.09
N GLY A 14 -14.65 -31.70 9.06
CA GLY A 14 -13.75 -31.55 7.92
C GLY A 14 -13.31 -30.13 7.61
N PHE A 15 -12.18 -29.72 8.20
CA PHE A 15 -11.13 -28.85 7.60
C PHE A 15 -11.56 -27.66 6.72
N LEU A 16 -11.48 -26.41 7.23
CA LEU A 16 -11.00 -25.22 6.48
C LEU A 16 -10.96 -23.96 7.38
N CYS A 17 -9.75 -23.44 7.58
CA CYS A 17 -9.31 -22.49 8.61
C CYS A 17 -9.80 -21.02 8.50
N CYS A 18 -10.80 -20.67 7.66
CA CYS A 18 -11.22 -19.25 7.52
C CYS A 18 -12.71 -19.01 7.19
N PHE A 19 -13.66 -19.87 7.59
CA PHE A 19 -15.10 -19.65 7.33
C PHE A 19 -15.95 -19.55 8.61
N GLY A 20 -15.42 -18.92 9.66
CA GLY A 20 -16.14 -18.69 10.92
C GLY A 20 -16.38 -17.20 11.17
N GLY A 21 -17.50 -16.68 10.65
CA GLY A 21 -17.94 -15.30 10.90
C GLY A 21 -18.59 -14.67 9.67
N SER A 22 -19.74 -15.19 9.25
CA SER A 22 -20.58 -14.54 8.24
C SER A 22 -21.41 -13.43 8.88
N ASP A 23 -20.75 -12.42 9.41
CA ASP A 23 -21.27 -11.06 9.42
C ASP A 23 -20.22 -10.28 8.64
N LEU A 24 -20.49 -10.02 7.35
CA LEU A 24 -19.82 -8.92 6.69
C LEU A 24 -19.97 -7.73 7.64
N PRO A 25 -18.91 -7.01 8.05
CA PRO A 25 -19.10 -5.79 8.79
C PRO A 25 -20.02 -4.92 7.93
N GLU A 26 -21.22 -4.67 8.45
CA GLU A 26 -22.16 -3.76 7.82
C GLU A 26 -21.48 -2.40 7.89
N ILE A 27 -20.84 -2.00 6.78
CA ILE A 27 -20.28 -0.67 6.62
C ILE A 27 -21.47 0.29 6.64
N ASN A 28 -21.85 0.70 7.85
CA ASN A 28 -22.81 1.77 8.07
C ASN A 28 -22.09 3.03 7.61
N LEU A 29 -22.31 3.40 6.34
CA LEU A 29 -21.80 4.62 5.72
C LEU A 29 -22.54 5.82 6.32
N LYS A 30 -22.35 6.04 7.63
CA LYS A 30 -22.83 7.19 8.41
C LYS A 30 -21.75 8.25 8.57
N ASP A 31 -20.81 8.29 7.63
CA ASP A 31 -19.90 9.42 7.49
C ASP A 31 -20.04 9.94 6.07
N ASN A 32 -20.45 11.21 5.97
CA ASN A 32 -20.57 11.97 4.74
C ASN A 32 -19.19 12.28 4.15
N ASN A 33 -18.29 11.30 4.09
CA ASN A 33 -17.10 11.38 3.25
C ASN A 33 -17.49 10.77 1.90
N PRO A 34 -17.61 11.56 0.82
CA PRO A 34 -17.79 10.98 -0.49
C PRO A 34 -16.61 10.05 -0.73
N LEU A 35 -16.89 8.77 -1.02
CA LEU A 35 -15.89 7.89 -1.63
C LEU A 35 -15.38 8.66 -2.83
N GLN A 36 -14.15 9.19 -2.74
CA GLN A 36 -13.55 9.89 -3.86
C GLN A 36 -13.38 8.84 -4.94
N PHE A 37 -14.33 8.84 -5.88
CA PHE A 37 -14.20 8.12 -7.12
C PHE A 37 -12.98 8.74 -7.80
N LEU A 38 -11.87 8.02 -7.76
CA LEU A 38 -10.63 8.46 -8.38
C LEU A 38 -10.88 8.39 -9.89
N GLU A 39 -11.31 9.51 -10.46
CA GLU A 39 -11.64 9.64 -11.86
C GLU A 39 -10.33 9.65 -12.66
N PHE A 40 -9.92 8.46 -13.10
CA PHE A 40 -8.83 8.31 -14.04
C PHE A 40 -9.34 8.71 -15.42
N SER A 41 -9.16 9.98 -15.76
CA SER A 41 -9.65 10.61 -17.01
C SER A 41 -8.98 10.09 -18.29
N VAL A 42 -8.05 9.14 -18.19
CA VAL A 42 -7.34 8.57 -19.34
C VAL A 42 -8.03 7.27 -19.78
N PRO A 43 -8.41 7.13 -21.07
CA PRO A 43 -9.07 5.93 -21.57
C PRO A 43 -8.18 4.69 -21.40
N ILE A 44 -8.81 3.54 -21.16
CA ILE A 44 -8.10 2.26 -21.02
C ILE A 44 -7.44 1.92 -22.37
N PRO A 45 -6.12 1.70 -22.42
CA PRO A 45 -5.43 1.31 -23.65
C PRO A 45 -5.75 -0.13 -24.06
N PRO A 46 -5.38 -0.56 -25.28
CA PRO A 46 -5.54 -1.94 -25.72
C PRO A 46 -4.91 -2.93 -24.74
N ALA A 47 -5.49 -4.13 -24.62
CA ALA A 47 -5.07 -5.12 -23.62
C ALA A 47 -3.58 -5.48 -23.69
N GLU A 48 -3.00 -5.52 -24.89
CA GLU A 48 -1.57 -5.79 -25.11
C GLU A 48 -0.69 -4.68 -24.52
N GLU A 49 -1.00 -3.42 -24.82
CA GLU A 49 -0.27 -2.26 -24.30
C GLU A 49 -0.46 -2.11 -22.78
N LEU A 50 -1.67 -2.36 -22.28
CA LEU A 50 -1.96 -2.36 -20.85
C LEU A 50 -1.14 -3.41 -20.12
N ASN A 51 -1.12 -4.64 -20.62
CA ASN A 51 -0.37 -5.72 -19.99
C ASN A 51 1.14 -5.46 -20.06
N ALA A 52 1.66 -4.86 -21.14
CA ALA A 52 3.07 -4.49 -21.23
C ALA A 52 3.46 -3.45 -20.17
N ARG A 53 2.67 -2.37 -20.02
CA ARG A 53 2.89 -1.36 -18.97
C ARG A 53 2.70 -1.91 -17.56
N PHE A 54 1.74 -2.81 -17.39
CA PHE A 54 1.48 -3.44 -16.10
C PHE A 54 2.57 -4.46 -15.73
N ALA A 55 3.23 -5.09 -16.71
CA ALA A 55 4.34 -6.00 -16.47
C ALA A 55 5.53 -5.27 -15.83
N GLU A 56 5.93 -4.11 -16.35
CA GLU A 56 6.97 -3.26 -15.75
C GLU A 56 6.64 -2.92 -14.28
N LEU A 57 5.37 -2.59 -14.01
CA LEU A 57 4.90 -2.33 -12.64
C LEU A 57 5.05 -3.55 -11.74
N VAL A 58 4.71 -4.74 -12.22
CA VAL A 58 4.76 -5.98 -11.44
C VAL A 58 6.20 -6.44 -11.22
N ASP A 59 7.09 -6.20 -12.18
CA ASP A 59 8.52 -6.51 -12.07
C ASP A 59 9.20 -5.65 -10.99
N GLU A 60 8.84 -4.37 -10.87
CA GLU A 60 9.34 -3.48 -9.79
C GLU A 60 8.88 -3.89 -8.38
N LEU A 61 7.80 -4.67 -8.24
CA LEU A 61 7.23 -5.03 -6.92
C LEU A 61 7.89 -6.24 -6.26
N ASP A 62 8.91 -6.85 -6.90
CA ASP A 62 9.64 -8.03 -6.40
C ASP A 62 8.71 -9.13 -5.83
N LEU A 63 7.62 -9.40 -6.55
CA LEU A 63 6.61 -10.36 -6.12
C LEU A 63 7.06 -11.81 -6.38
N THR A 64 6.64 -12.72 -5.50
CA THR A 64 6.74 -14.17 -5.77
C THR A 64 5.91 -14.56 -6.99
N ASP A 65 6.28 -15.65 -7.68
CA ASP A 65 5.61 -16.12 -8.90
C ASP A 65 4.08 -16.24 -8.75
N LYS A 66 3.62 -16.77 -7.61
CA LYS A 66 2.19 -16.92 -7.32
C LYS A 66 1.46 -15.57 -7.22
N ASN A 67 2.11 -14.58 -6.63
CA ASN A 67 1.55 -13.24 -6.49
C ASN A 67 1.59 -12.47 -7.82
N ARG A 68 2.63 -12.69 -8.63
CA ARG A 68 2.72 -12.17 -10.00
C ARG A 68 1.58 -12.69 -10.86
N GLU A 69 1.34 -14.01 -10.85
CA GLU A 69 0.21 -14.61 -11.57
C GLU A 69 -1.14 -14.02 -11.12
N ALA A 70 -1.33 -13.83 -9.80
CA ALA A 70 -2.54 -13.20 -9.27
C ALA A 70 -2.71 -11.74 -9.76
N MET A 71 -1.61 -10.98 -9.89
CA MET A 71 -1.64 -9.63 -10.48
C MET A 71 -2.02 -9.66 -11.96
N PHE A 72 -1.45 -10.58 -12.74
CA PHE A 72 -1.81 -10.71 -14.16
C PHE A 72 -3.21 -11.27 -14.40
N ALA A 73 -3.80 -11.99 -13.44
CA ALA A 73 -5.19 -12.45 -13.50
C ALA A 73 -6.23 -11.34 -13.21
N LEU A 74 -5.79 -10.14 -12.81
CA LEU A 74 -6.70 -9.02 -12.57
C LEU A 74 -7.43 -8.58 -13.85
N PRO A 75 -8.71 -8.15 -13.74
CA PRO A 75 -9.42 -7.51 -14.84
C PRO A 75 -8.66 -6.29 -15.39
N PRO A 76 -8.78 -5.99 -16.70
CA PRO A 76 -8.14 -4.84 -17.33
C PRO A 76 -8.41 -3.51 -16.60
N GLU A 77 -9.63 -3.32 -16.10
CA GLU A 77 -10.04 -2.12 -15.38
C GLU A 77 -9.20 -1.92 -14.12
N LYS A 78 -8.95 -3.01 -13.37
CA LYS A 78 -8.14 -2.94 -12.13
C LYS A 78 -6.67 -2.72 -12.44
N LYS A 79 -6.13 -3.38 -13.48
CA LYS A 79 -4.74 -3.16 -13.92
C LYS A 79 -4.52 -1.70 -14.31
N TRP A 80 -5.48 -1.12 -15.04
CA TRP A 80 -5.41 0.27 -15.44
C TRP A 80 -5.48 1.23 -14.25
N GLN A 81 -6.38 0.98 -13.30
CA GLN A 81 -6.46 1.77 -12.06
C GLN A 81 -5.14 1.73 -11.27
N ILE A 82 -4.54 0.56 -11.11
CA ILE A 82 -3.26 0.41 -10.40
C ILE A 82 -2.15 1.16 -11.13
N TYR A 83 -2.06 1.00 -12.45
CA TYR A 83 -1.09 1.73 -13.27
C TYR A 83 -1.23 3.25 -13.14
N CYS A 84 -2.45 3.77 -13.28
CA CYS A 84 -2.71 5.20 -13.17
C CYS A 84 -2.44 5.74 -11.76
N SER A 85 -2.75 4.97 -10.71
CA SER A 85 -2.38 5.32 -9.33
C SER A 85 -0.87 5.46 -9.18
N LYS A 86 -0.09 4.48 -9.66
CA LYS A 86 1.38 4.51 -9.60
C LYS A 86 1.94 5.72 -10.34
N LYS A 87 1.44 5.98 -11.56
CA LYS A 87 1.87 7.12 -12.37
C LYS A 87 1.59 8.45 -11.67
N LYS A 88 0.39 8.62 -11.11
CA LYS A 88 0.03 9.81 -10.32
C LYS A 88 0.91 9.98 -9.08
N GLU A 89 1.26 8.88 -8.42
CA GLU A 89 2.16 8.89 -7.26
C GLU A 89 3.61 9.26 -7.63
N GLN A 90 4.08 8.92 -8.83
CA GLN A 90 5.39 9.34 -9.32
C GLN A 90 5.42 10.82 -9.75
N GLU A 91 4.31 11.35 -10.26
CA GLU A 91 4.19 12.73 -10.71
C GLU A 91 3.95 13.74 -9.56
N ASP A 92 3.68 13.28 -8.32
CA ASP A 92 3.44 14.17 -7.18
C ASP A 92 4.71 14.95 -6.78
N PRO A 93 4.73 16.29 -6.89
CA PRO A 93 5.89 17.11 -6.54
C PRO A 93 6.30 17.04 -5.06
N ASN A 94 5.41 16.58 -4.18
CA ASN A 94 5.68 16.50 -2.73
C ASN A 94 6.46 15.26 -2.30
N LYS A 95 6.88 14.39 -3.23
CA LYS A 95 7.64 13.15 -2.96
C LYS A 95 9.12 13.38 -2.59
N LEU A 96 9.43 14.53 -1.98
CA LEU A 96 10.78 15.06 -1.76
C LEU A 96 11.64 14.18 -0.85
N ALA A 97 11.06 13.46 0.10
CA ALA A 97 11.83 12.60 1.00
C ALA A 97 11.96 11.17 0.46
N THR A 98 10.91 10.60 -0.13
CA THR A 98 10.90 9.17 -0.46
C THR A 98 11.74 8.85 -1.70
N SER A 99 11.78 9.68 -2.73
CA SER A 99 12.25 9.26 -4.06
C SER A 99 13.74 9.46 -4.40
N TRP A 100 14.55 9.99 -3.46
CA TRP A 100 15.94 10.38 -3.77
C TRP A 100 16.94 9.72 -2.81
N PRO A 101 17.60 8.62 -3.21
CA PRO A 101 18.67 8.02 -2.42
C PRO A 101 19.76 9.04 -2.03
N ASP A 102 20.11 9.94 -2.95
CA ASP A 102 21.12 10.98 -2.72
C ASP A 102 20.74 11.94 -1.58
N TYR A 103 19.45 12.28 -1.45
CA TYR A 103 18.97 13.12 -0.34
C TYR A 103 19.27 12.49 1.01
N TYR A 104 18.98 11.20 1.17
CA TYR A 104 19.25 10.48 2.43
C TYR A 104 20.76 10.31 2.68
N ILE A 105 21.55 10.08 1.63
CA ILE A 105 23.01 9.99 1.71
C ILE A 105 23.59 11.31 2.21
N ASP A 106 23.24 12.43 1.58
CA ASP A 106 23.71 13.76 1.98
C ASP A 106 23.29 14.12 3.39
N ARG A 107 22.05 13.79 3.76
CA ARG A 107 21.53 14.07 5.09
C ARG A 107 22.27 13.24 6.15
N ILE A 108 22.51 11.96 5.93
CA ILE A 108 23.29 11.10 6.84
C ILE A 108 24.72 11.57 6.96
N ASN A 109 25.38 11.88 5.85
CA ASN A 109 26.76 12.39 5.85
C ASN A 109 26.86 13.71 6.64
N SER A 110 25.87 14.60 6.48
CA SER A 110 25.79 15.84 7.25
C SER A 110 25.59 15.58 8.74
N MET A 111 24.73 14.63 9.12
CA MET A 111 24.53 14.23 10.52
C MET A 111 25.83 13.68 11.13
N ALA A 112 26.56 12.83 10.41
CA ALA A 112 27.83 12.26 10.85
C ALA A 112 28.92 13.33 11.02
N ALA A 113 29.00 14.31 10.11
CA ALA A 113 29.94 15.42 10.22
C ALA A 113 29.64 16.35 11.42
N MET A 114 28.35 16.63 11.67
CA MET A 114 27.88 17.50 12.76
C MET A 114 27.93 16.83 14.14
N GLN A 115 27.97 15.49 14.20
CA GLN A 115 28.05 14.73 15.45
C GLN A 115 29.28 15.08 16.30
N THR A 116 30.31 15.66 15.69
CA THR A 116 31.56 16.06 16.37
C THR A 116 31.44 17.43 17.09
N LEU A 117 30.40 18.23 16.82
CA LEU A 117 30.37 19.66 17.19
C LEU A 117 29.25 20.08 18.16
N TYR A 118 28.21 19.28 18.40
CA TYR A 118 27.06 19.70 19.22
C TYR A 118 26.68 18.71 20.33
N ALA A 119 26.42 19.27 21.52
CA ALA A 119 25.92 18.58 22.69
C ALA A 119 24.39 18.47 22.62
N PHE A 120 23.87 17.23 22.62
CA PHE A 120 22.53 16.79 23.04
C PHE A 120 21.39 17.83 22.99
N ASP A 121 21.13 18.42 21.83
CA ASP A 121 19.85 19.07 21.59
C ASP A 121 18.80 17.98 21.30
N GLU A 122 17.75 17.96 22.11
CA GLU A 122 16.67 16.97 22.01
C GLU A 122 15.92 17.12 20.68
N GLU A 123 15.70 18.35 20.22
CA GLU A 123 15.04 18.65 18.94
C GLU A 123 15.88 18.15 17.75
N GLU A 124 17.20 18.33 17.80
CA GLU A 124 18.09 17.81 16.76
C GLU A 124 18.10 16.28 16.75
N THR A 125 18.05 15.65 17.93
CA THR A 125 17.98 14.19 18.06
C THR A 125 16.68 13.64 17.50
N GLU A 126 15.55 14.32 17.74
CA GLU A 126 14.26 13.99 17.14
C GLU A 126 14.29 14.13 15.61
N MET A 127 14.88 15.20 15.08
CA MET A 127 15.06 15.36 13.65
C MET A 127 15.91 14.23 13.03
N LYS A 128 17.01 13.84 13.68
CA LYS A 128 17.86 12.71 13.24
C LYS A 128 17.08 11.40 13.23
N ASN A 129 16.34 11.11 14.29
CA ASN A 129 15.50 9.92 14.40
C ASN A 129 14.44 9.87 13.30
N LYS A 130 13.80 11.01 13.00
CA LYS A 130 12.82 11.10 11.92
C LYS A 130 13.43 10.77 10.56
N ILE A 131 14.61 11.32 10.24
CA ILE A 131 15.32 11.05 8.98
C ILE A 131 15.64 9.56 8.84
N VAL A 132 16.06 8.90 9.92
CA VAL A 132 16.38 7.47 9.93
C VAL A 132 15.13 6.60 9.72
N GLU A 133 14.01 6.91 10.38
CA GLU A 133 12.76 6.17 10.18
C GLU A 133 12.16 6.40 8.78
N ASP A 134 12.29 7.62 8.23
CA ASP A 134 11.87 7.92 6.86
C ASP A 134 12.71 7.12 5.85
N LEU A 135 14.05 7.07 6.02
CA LEU A 135 14.94 6.27 5.18
C LEU A 135 14.61 4.78 5.24
N LYS A 136 14.43 4.25 6.46
CA LYS A 136 14.06 2.85 6.68
C LYS A 136 12.73 2.52 6.00
N THR A 137 11.77 3.44 6.03
CA THR A 137 10.50 3.28 5.32
C THR A 137 10.74 3.25 3.82
N ALA A 138 11.49 4.21 3.27
CA ALA A 138 11.81 4.28 1.85
C ALA A 138 12.45 2.97 1.35
N LEU A 139 13.51 2.48 2.01
CA LEU A 139 14.20 1.23 1.67
C LEU A 139 13.33 -0.04 1.77
N ARG A 140 12.25 0.01 2.55
CA ARG A 140 11.33 -1.13 2.71
C ARG A 140 10.25 -1.14 1.65
N THR A 141 9.88 0.02 1.13
CA THR A 141 8.69 0.19 0.28
C THR A 141 9.01 0.55 -1.18
N GLN A 142 10.28 0.81 -1.49
CA GLN A 142 10.79 1.09 -2.83
C GLN A 142 11.80 0.02 -3.21
#